data_AF-A0A920KYH1-F1
#
_entry.id   AF-A0A920KYH1-F1
#
_cell.length_a   1.000
_cell.length_b   1.000
_cell.length_c   1.000
_cell.angle_alpha   90.00
_cell.angle_beta   90.00
_cell.angle_gamma   90.00
#
_symmetry.space_group_name_H-M   'P 1'
#
loop_
_entity.id
_entity.type
_entity.pdbx_description
1 polymer ?
#
loop_
_entity_poly.entity_id
_entity_poly.type
_entity_poly.pdbx_seq_one_letter_code
_entity_poly.pdbx_strand_id
1 'polypeptide(L)' 'MIQYVKESFEELKKHVTWTSWSELQRFTTVVIVFSILFSLAIWGADSVLSRAVKFYFQLIS' A
#
# COMPACT_ATOMS: atom_id res chain seq x y z
N MET A 1 -20.29 30.08 14.56
CA MET A 1 -20.09 28.88 13.73
C MET A 1 -18.63 28.67 13.33
N ILE A 2 -17.91 29.70 12.87
CA ILE A 2 -16.46 29.61 12.54
C ILE A 2 -15.61 29.24 13.77
N GLN A 3 -15.95 29.75 14.96
CA GLN A 3 -15.25 29.46 16.21
C GLN A 3 -15.31 27.97 16.60
N TYR A 4 -16.48 27.33 16.46
CA TYR A 4 -16.68 25.91 16.78
C TYR A 4 -15.87 24.97 15.88
N VAL A 5 -15.80 25.26 14.57
CA VAL A 5 -14.95 24.48 13.66
C VAL A 5 -13.48 24.63 14.07
N LYS A 6 -13.06 25.84 14.48
CA LYS A 6 -11.69 26.10 14.90
C LYS A 6 -11.35 25.42 16.24
N GLU A 7 -12.26 25.43 17.21
CA GLU A 7 -12.13 24.70 18.49
C GLU A 7 -12.15 23.19 18.29
N SER A 8 -13.04 22.64 17.46
CA SER A 8 -13.05 21.20 17.16
C SER A 8 -11.81 20.75 16.37
N PHE A 9 -11.23 21.60 15.51
CA PHE A 9 -9.94 21.31 14.87
C PHE A 9 -8.76 21.35 15.85
N GLU A 10 -8.78 22.25 16.84
CA GLU A 10 -7.77 22.24 17.91
C GLU A 10 -7.91 21.04 18.84
N GLU A 11 -9.13 20.65 19.21
CA GLU A 11 -9.40 19.45 20.03
C GLU A 11 -9.01 18.17 19.31
N LEU A 12 -9.38 18.03 18.03
CA LEU A 12 -8.97 16.89 17.23
C LEU A 12 -7.45 16.84 17.04
N LYS A 13 -6.77 17.99 16.89
CA LYS A 13 -5.31 18.00 16.78
C LYS A 13 -4.59 17.70 18.11
N LYS A 14 -5.20 18.05 19.24
CA LYS A 14 -4.68 17.72 20.59
C LYS A 14 -4.95 16.26 21.00
N HIS A 15 -6.05 15.67 20.53
CA HIS A 15 -6.45 14.31 20.88
C HIS A 15 -6.09 13.27 19.82
N VAL A 16 -5.78 13.68 18.59
CA VAL A 16 -5.11 12.81 17.62
C VAL A 16 -3.63 12.81 17.99
N THR A 17 -3.24 11.77 18.72
CA THR A 17 -1.85 11.36 18.91
C THR A 17 -1.24 11.08 17.53
N TRP A 18 -0.77 12.12 16.87
CA TRP A 18 0.13 12.00 15.74
C TRP A 18 1.37 11.28 16.25
N THR A 19 1.53 10.03 15.83
CA THR A 19 2.69 9.22 16.14
C THR A 19 3.94 9.96 15.68
N SER A 20 5.01 9.89 16.47
CA SER A 20 6.27 10.55 16.14
C SER A 20 6.71 10.21 14.71
N TRP A 21 7.25 11.17 13.97
CA TRP A 21 7.68 10.99 12.57
C TRP A 21 8.63 9.78 12.40
N SER A 22 9.44 9.49 13.41
CA SER A 22 10.32 8.31 13.48
C SER A 22 9.57 6.98 13.47
N GLU A 23 8.43 6.89 14.17
CA GLU A 23 7.61 5.68 14.18
C GLU A 23 6.89 5.49 12.84
N LEU A 24 6.36 6.57 12.27
CA LEU A 24 5.72 6.56 10.95
C LEU A 24 6.69 6.04 9.87
N GLN A 25 7.95 6.45 9.95
CA GLN A 25 8.99 6.04 9.00
C GLN A 25 9.34 4.56 9.15
N ARG A 26 9.33 4.02 10.38
CA ARG A 26 9.53 2.59 10.64
C ARG A 26 8.41 1.75 10.02
N PHE A 27 7.16 2.16 10.21
CA PHE A 27 6.01 1.46 9.63
C PHE A 27 6.01 1.54 8.09
N THR A 28 6.29 2.73 7.55
CA THR A 28 6.36 2.94 6.09
C THR A 28 7.47 2.12 5.44
N THR A 29 8.63 2.00 6.10
CA THR A 29 9.75 1.17 5.61
C THR A 29 9.32 -0.29 5.44
N VAL A 30 8.63 -0.85 6.43
CA VAL A 30 8.14 -2.23 6.35
C VAL A 30 7.18 -2.38 5.18
N VAL A 31 6.23 -1.45 5.02
CA VAL A 31 5.27 -1.46 3.91
C VAL A 31 5.98 -1.41 2.55
N ILE A 32 6.98 -0.54 2.37
CA ILE A 32 7.76 -0.44 1.12
C ILE A 32 8.43 -1.77 0.78
N VAL A 33 9.06 -2.43 1.76
CA VAL A 33 9.71 -3.74 1.55
C VAL A 33 8.68 -4.79 1.11
N PHE A 34 7.53 -4.84 1.77
CA PHE A 34 6.45 -5.75 1.36
C PHE A 34 5.91 -5.44 -0.03
N SER A 35 5.71 -4.16 -0.38
CA SER A 35 5.26 -3.77 -1.73
C SER A 35 6.23 -4.20 -2.82
N ILE A 36 7.54 -4.13 -2.58
CA ILE A 36 8.56 -4.62 -3.53
C ILE A 36 8.47 -6.14 -3.68
N LEU A 37 8.34 -6.88 -2.57
CA LEU A 37 8.18 -8.34 -2.60
C LEU A 37 6.92 -8.77 -3.36
N PHE A 38 5.78 -8.13 -3.10
CA PHE A 38 4.53 -8.40 -3.80
C PHE A 38 4.62 -8.05 -5.29
N SER A 39 5.28 -6.94 -5.65
CA SER A 39 5.52 -6.56 -7.04
C SER A 39 6.31 -7.65 -7.79
N LEU A 40 7.39 -8.17 -7.20
CA LEU A 40 8.15 -9.29 -7.77
C LEU A 40 7.32 -10.58 -7.88
N ALA A 41 6.48 -10.87 -6.88
CA ALA A 41 5.61 -12.04 -6.91
C ALA A 41 4.56 -11.95 -8.02
N ILE A 42 3.94 -10.77 -8.21
CA ILE A 42 3.00 -10.50 -9.29
C ILE A 42 3.69 -10.64 -10.64
N TRP A 43 4.87 -10.04 -10.82
CA TRP A 43 5.65 -10.18 -12.05
C TRP A 43 5.97 -11.65 -12.39
N GLY A 44 6.32 -12.45 -11.38
CA GLY A 44 6.52 -13.89 -11.54
C GLY A 44 5.24 -14.62 -11.96
N ALA A 45 4.13 -14.32 -11.30
CA ALA A 45 2.83 -14.90 -11.60
C ALA A 45 2.37 -14.55 -13.03
N ASP A 46 2.46 -13.28 -13.43
CA ASP A 46 2.13 -12.80 -14.78
C ASP A 46 2.97 -13.50 -15.85
N SER A 47 4.26 -13.73 -15.57
CA SER A 47 5.17 -14.43 -16.48
C SER A 47 4.80 -15.91 -16.65
N VAL A 48 4.45 -16.58 -15.55
CA VAL A 48 4.03 -17.99 -15.57
C VAL A 48 2.68 -18.15 -16.28
N LEU A 49 1.69 -17.30 -15.93
CA LEU A 49 0.39 -17.29 -16.58
C LEU A 49 0.51 -17.02 -18.08
N SER A 50 1.28 -16.02 -18.48
CA SER A 50 1.49 -15.71 -19.89
C SER A 50 2.07 -16.89 -20.67
N ARG A 51 3.00 -17.65 -20.06
CA ARG A 51 3.58 -18.85 -20.68
C ARG A 51 2.57 -19.99 -20.74
N ALA A 52 1.82 -20.23 -19.66
CA ALA A 52 0.79 -21.27 -19.60
C ALA A 52 -0.34 -21.02 -20.60
N VAL A 53 -0.80 -19.77 -20.71
CA VAL A 53 -1.83 -19.35 -21.65
C VAL A 53 -1.34 -19.52 -23.09
N LYS A 54 -0.11 -19.07 -23.41
CA LYS A 54 0.48 -19.29 -24.75
C LYS A 54 0.54 -20.77 -25.11
N PHE A 55 0.96 -21.62 -24.18
CA PHE A 55 1.03 -23.06 -24.38
C PHE A 55 -0.36 -23.66 -24.63
N TYR A 56 -1.37 -23.27 -23.84
CA TYR A 56 -2.75 -23.71 -24.03
C TYR A 56 -3.31 -23.31 -25.40
N PHE A 57 -3.11 -22.06 -25.83
CA PHE A 57 -3.54 -21.60 -27.15
C PHE A 57 -2.82 -22.32 -28.29
N GLN A 58 -1.54 -22.64 -28.13
CA GLN A 58 -0.75 -23.38 -29.13
C GLN A 58 -1.16 -24.86 -29.24
N LEU A 59 -1.78 -25.43 -28.19
CA LEU A 59 -2.23 -26.82 -28.17
C LEU A 59 -3.64 -27.00 -28.76
N ILE A 60 -4.43 -25.94 -28.76
CA ILE A 60 -5.79 -25.89 -29.33
C ILE A 60 -5.81 -25.50 -30.81
N SER A 61 -4.82 -24.72 -31.27
CA SER A 61 -4.62 -24.39 -32.70
C SER A 61 -3.81 -25.44 -33.43
#